data_AF-A0A9E4MQK2-F1
#
_entry.id   AF-A0A9E4MQK2-F1
#
_cell.length_a   1.000
_cell.length_b   1.000
_cell.length_c   1.000
_cell.angle_alpha   90.00
_cell.angle_beta   90.00
_cell.angle_gamma   90.00
#
_symmetry.space_group_name_H-M   'P 1'
#
loop_
_entity.id
_entity.type
_entity.pdbx_description
1 polymer ?
#
loop_
_entity_poly.entity_id
_entity_poly.type
_entity_poly.pdbx_seq_one_letter_code
_entity_poly.pdbx_strand_id
1 'polypeptide(L)'
;MALFRSDFSLSKFIRTAKNYGLPTLFLEAVQAHTVLSASGKDGSDMFQPLFPPFRGRLSLSDETLESIKDMSPNLPKGEGIGIQTIYHEATHAYISLKKSAPAVKAILRIGENHYRTARLADNTTANDAERIVHEALGEYVGHRASVFWSTTEDLAIASMRKPKDGKPPGLVFWDMLRAIPKTYDREMGKRVFGYQNKGLFGQRQVETKTPIAGKLKEFCDRVILENSIPDQFTRVKRFTDPYRALCKDLAGFNCIL
;
A
#
# COMPACT_ATOMS: atom_id res chain seq x y z
N MET A 1 -13.28 -30.84 0.41
CA MET A 1 -12.86 -29.45 0.14
C MET A 1 -11.46 -29.49 -0.46
N ALA A 2 -11.33 -29.16 -1.73
CA ALA A 2 -10.02 -29.08 -2.38
C ALA A 2 -9.25 -27.88 -1.80
N LEU A 3 -8.09 -28.15 -1.20
CA LEU A 3 -7.11 -27.13 -0.85
C LEU A 3 -6.59 -26.54 -2.16
N PHE A 4 -7.18 -25.44 -2.64
CA PHE A 4 -6.55 -24.61 -3.67
C PHE A 4 -5.30 -24.01 -3.04
N ARG A 5 -4.16 -24.68 -3.19
CA ARG A 5 -2.87 -24.05 -2.93
C ARG A 5 -2.68 -23.04 -4.05
N SER A 6 -2.74 -21.75 -3.75
CA SER A 6 -2.38 -20.74 -4.74
C SER A 6 -0.94 -21.01 -5.20
N ASP A 7 -0.69 -21.00 -6.52
CA ASP A 7 0.68 -21.05 -7.09
C ASP A 7 1.44 -19.71 -6.87
N PHE A 8 1.02 -18.92 -5.89
CA PHE A 8 1.63 -17.64 -5.56
C PHE A 8 3.07 -17.83 -5.07
N SER A 9 3.97 -17.04 -5.65
CA SER A 9 5.37 -16.96 -5.22
C SER A 9 5.69 -15.52 -4.85
N LEU A 10 6.01 -15.29 -3.59
CA LEU A 10 6.49 -13.96 -3.14
C LEU A 10 7.74 -13.53 -3.91
N SER A 11 8.61 -14.45 -4.34
CA SER A 11 9.75 -14.10 -5.19
C SER A 11 9.31 -13.63 -6.57
N LYS A 12 8.27 -14.23 -7.17
CA LYS A 12 7.69 -13.75 -8.45
C LYS A 12 7.10 -12.36 -8.26
N PHE A 13 6.31 -12.16 -7.20
CA PHE A 13 5.75 -10.86 -6.84
C PHE A 13 6.84 -9.79 -6.67
N ILE A 14 7.86 -10.05 -5.86
CA ILE A 14 8.99 -9.13 -5.62
C ILE A 14 9.68 -8.75 -6.93
N ARG A 15 9.97 -9.72 -7.80
CA ARG A 15 10.58 -9.44 -9.11
C ARG A 15 9.71 -8.51 -9.96
N THR A 16 8.40 -8.78 -10.01
CA THR A 16 7.45 -7.93 -10.74
C THR A 16 7.40 -6.53 -10.13
N ALA A 17 7.22 -6.41 -8.82
CA ALA A 17 7.20 -5.14 -8.09
C ALA A 17 8.46 -4.30 -8.40
N LYS A 18 9.64 -4.91 -8.34
CA LYS A 18 10.93 -4.27 -8.68
C LYS A 18 10.96 -3.73 -10.10
N ASN A 19 10.51 -4.52 -11.08
CA ASN A 19 10.48 -4.12 -12.49
C ASN A 19 9.61 -2.87 -12.73
N TYR A 20 8.56 -2.69 -11.92
CA TYR A 20 7.65 -1.56 -12.00
C TYR A 20 7.98 -0.41 -11.03
N GLY A 21 9.05 -0.53 -10.24
CA GLY A 21 9.56 0.55 -9.39
C GLY A 21 8.92 0.63 -8.01
N LEU A 22 8.21 -0.42 -7.58
CA LEU A 22 7.80 -0.56 -6.20
C LEU A 22 8.99 -0.95 -5.29
N PRO A 23 8.99 -0.58 -4.00
CA PRO A 23 10.07 -0.90 -3.07
C PRO A 23 10.08 -2.39 -2.72
N THR A 24 11.27 -2.99 -2.64
CA THR A 24 11.40 -4.45 -2.57
C THR A 24 12.43 -4.98 -1.58
N LEU A 25 13.38 -4.17 -1.12
CA LEU A 25 14.42 -4.61 -0.19
C LEU A 25 13.82 -5.07 1.14
N PHE A 26 12.79 -4.37 1.65
CA PHE A 26 12.12 -4.81 2.88
C PHE A 26 11.30 -6.11 2.65
N LEU A 27 10.70 -6.28 1.47
CA LEU A 27 9.98 -7.51 1.10
C LEU A 27 10.95 -8.70 0.98
N GLU A 28 12.13 -8.49 0.40
CA GLU A 28 13.21 -9.48 0.34
C GLU A 28 13.67 -9.88 1.75
N ALA A 29 13.81 -8.90 2.66
CA ALA A 29 14.12 -9.17 4.07
C ALA A 29 13.02 -9.95 4.79
N VAL A 30 11.74 -9.63 4.53
CA VAL A 30 10.60 -10.38 5.08
C VAL A 30 10.61 -11.81 4.52
N GLN A 31 10.77 -11.97 3.21
CA GLN A 31 10.82 -13.28 2.55
C GLN A 31 11.90 -14.19 3.13
N ALA A 32 13.09 -13.64 3.42
CA ALA A 32 14.21 -14.42 3.94
C ALA A 32 13.96 -14.99 5.36
N HIS A 33 12.99 -14.44 6.11
CA HIS A 33 12.83 -14.72 7.53
C HIS A 33 11.38 -15.05 7.97
N THR A 34 10.44 -15.09 7.03
CA THR A 34 8.99 -15.23 7.31
C THR A 34 8.40 -16.33 6.45
N VAL A 35 7.58 -17.20 7.05
CA VAL A 35 6.83 -18.22 6.30
C VAL A 35 5.54 -17.60 5.76
N LEU A 36 5.31 -17.68 4.47
CA LEU A 36 4.00 -17.36 3.89
C LEU A 36 3.00 -18.45 4.27
N SER A 37 1.92 -18.06 4.96
CA SER A 37 0.82 -18.97 5.25
C SER A 37 -0.40 -18.51 4.46
N ALA A 38 -0.79 -19.30 3.45
CA ALA A 38 -2.10 -19.16 2.81
C ALA A 38 -3.12 -19.87 3.71
N SER A 39 -3.66 -19.16 4.69
CA SER A 39 -4.69 -19.70 5.58
C SER A 39 -5.50 -18.57 6.23
N GLY A 40 -6.82 -18.57 6.03
CA GLY A 40 -7.74 -17.71 6.78
C GLY A 40 -7.93 -16.31 6.20
N LYS A 41 -8.32 -15.35 7.07
CA LYS A 41 -8.46 -13.93 6.73
C LYS A 41 -7.08 -13.26 6.73
N ASP A 42 -6.89 -12.24 5.90
CA ASP A 42 -5.68 -11.41 5.95
C ASP A 42 -5.40 -10.95 7.39
N GLY A 43 -4.16 -11.12 7.86
CA GLY A 43 -3.76 -10.74 9.22
C GLY A 43 -4.36 -11.57 10.38
N SER A 44 -5.11 -12.66 10.14
CA SER A 44 -5.85 -13.38 11.21
C SER A 44 -4.98 -14.07 12.26
N ASP A 45 -3.74 -14.42 11.92
CA ASP A 45 -2.77 -15.03 12.84
C ASP A 45 -1.96 -13.99 13.64
N MET A 46 -2.16 -12.70 13.39
CA MET A 46 -1.31 -11.63 13.95
C MET A 46 -1.82 -11.04 15.26
N PHE A 47 -3.06 -11.31 15.67
CA PHE A 47 -3.63 -10.72 16.89
C PHE A 47 -4.51 -11.67 17.70
N GLN A 48 -4.10 -12.94 17.81
CA GLN A 48 -4.71 -13.81 18.80
C GLN A 48 -4.14 -13.54 20.21
N PRO A 49 -4.98 -13.26 21.23
CA PRO A 49 -4.55 -12.86 22.57
C PRO A 49 -3.78 -13.93 23.37
N LEU A 50 -3.64 -15.14 22.83
CA LEU A 50 -2.98 -16.30 23.48
C LEU A 50 -1.58 -16.62 22.91
N PHE A 51 -1.13 -15.94 21.86
CA PHE A 51 0.20 -16.13 21.29
C PHE A 51 0.87 -14.75 21.10
N PRO A 52 2.16 -14.59 21.42
CA PRO A 52 2.82 -13.28 21.33
C PRO A 52 2.64 -12.71 19.91
N PRO A 53 2.22 -11.43 19.75
CA PRO A 53 1.49 -10.94 18.58
C PRO A 53 2.21 -10.92 17.21
N PHE A 54 3.39 -11.51 17.06
CA PHE A 54 4.19 -11.26 15.85
C PHE A 54 5.10 -12.43 15.41
N ARG A 55 4.62 -13.67 15.48
CA ARG A 55 5.41 -14.85 15.05
C ARG A 55 5.43 -15.02 13.53
N GLY A 56 6.20 -14.17 12.83
CA GLY A 56 6.91 -14.51 11.59
C GLY A 56 6.10 -15.19 10.49
N ARG A 57 4.81 -14.85 10.35
CA ARG A 57 3.95 -15.32 9.26
C ARG A 57 3.31 -14.14 8.56
N LEU A 58 3.38 -14.15 7.23
CA LEU A 58 2.59 -13.28 6.39
C LEU A 58 1.31 -14.07 6.05
N SER A 59 0.20 -13.71 6.69
CA SER A 59 -1.09 -14.35 6.49
C SER A 59 -1.88 -13.57 5.47
N LEU A 60 -1.98 -14.11 4.26
CA LEU A 60 -2.75 -13.53 3.16
C LEU A 60 -3.89 -14.49 2.80
N SER A 61 -5.06 -13.94 2.51
CA SER A 61 -6.22 -14.67 2.02
C SER A 61 -5.96 -15.18 0.60
N ASP A 62 -6.60 -16.30 0.24
CA ASP A 62 -6.48 -16.87 -1.11
C ASP A 62 -6.94 -15.87 -2.19
N GLU A 63 -7.94 -15.03 -1.88
CA GLU A 63 -8.42 -13.96 -2.76
C GLU A 63 -7.33 -12.90 -3.00
N THR A 64 -6.66 -12.43 -1.94
CA THR A 64 -5.52 -11.52 -2.06
C THR A 64 -4.43 -12.15 -2.93
N LEU A 65 -4.03 -13.39 -2.64
CA LEU A 65 -2.99 -14.10 -3.39
C LEU A 65 -3.34 -14.29 -4.86
N GLU A 66 -4.58 -14.68 -5.15
CA GLU A 66 -5.10 -14.85 -6.49
C GLU A 66 -5.11 -13.53 -7.27
N SER A 67 -5.47 -12.41 -6.61
CA SER A 67 -5.52 -11.10 -7.26
C SER A 67 -4.14 -10.63 -7.75
N ILE A 68 -3.05 -10.98 -7.04
CA ILE A 68 -1.69 -10.50 -7.35
C ILE A 68 -0.78 -11.57 -7.99
N LYS A 69 -1.22 -12.81 -8.15
CA LYS A 69 -0.33 -13.90 -8.66
C LYS A 69 0.21 -13.65 -10.06
N ASP A 70 -0.57 -12.95 -10.89
CA ASP A 70 -0.27 -12.59 -12.28
C ASP A 70 -0.29 -11.08 -12.49
N MET A 71 0.02 -10.34 -11.42
CA MET A 71 0.15 -8.89 -11.38
C MET A 71 0.90 -8.36 -12.62
N SER A 72 0.22 -7.54 -13.40
CA SER A 72 0.78 -6.95 -14.62
C SER A 72 0.00 -5.70 -15.00
N PRO A 73 0.64 -4.52 -15.08
CA PRO A 73 -0.07 -3.30 -15.47
C PRO A 73 -0.48 -3.33 -16.94
N ASN A 74 0.11 -4.22 -17.75
CA ASN A 74 -0.28 -4.40 -19.16
C ASN A 74 -1.55 -5.24 -19.31
N LEU A 75 -1.98 -5.93 -18.26
CA LEU A 75 -3.23 -6.68 -18.19
C LEU A 75 -3.92 -6.36 -16.85
N PRO A 76 -4.29 -5.09 -16.63
CA PRO A 76 -4.74 -4.61 -15.33
C PRO A 76 -6.06 -5.30 -14.94
N LYS A 77 -6.08 -5.86 -13.73
CA LYS A 77 -7.22 -6.54 -13.10
C LYS A 77 -7.65 -5.86 -11.80
N GLY A 78 -7.01 -4.75 -11.43
CA GLY A 78 -7.32 -4.01 -10.20
C GLY A 78 -6.56 -4.57 -9.01
N GLU A 79 -5.27 -4.87 -9.18
CA GLU A 79 -4.42 -5.51 -8.17
C GLU A 79 -4.12 -4.59 -6.96
N GLY A 80 -4.55 -3.33 -7.00
CA GLY A 80 -4.29 -2.32 -5.97
C GLY A 80 -4.67 -2.76 -4.55
N ILE A 81 -5.78 -3.50 -4.36
CA ILE A 81 -6.18 -4.00 -3.03
C ILE A 81 -5.19 -5.07 -2.55
N GLY A 82 -4.86 -6.05 -3.40
CA GLY A 82 -3.91 -7.10 -3.01
C GLY A 82 -2.51 -6.55 -2.75
N ILE A 83 -2.10 -5.53 -3.50
CA ILE A 83 -0.84 -4.79 -3.26
C ILE A 83 -0.89 -4.01 -1.96
N GLN A 84 -2.02 -3.37 -1.63
CA GLN A 84 -2.19 -2.72 -0.33
C GLN A 84 -1.98 -3.73 0.80
N THR A 85 -2.67 -4.87 0.73
CA THR A 85 -2.63 -5.92 1.75
C THR A 85 -1.21 -6.48 1.94
N ILE A 86 -0.54 -6.88 0.86
CA ILE A 86 0.81 -7.48 0.99
C ILE A 86 1.83 -6.50 1.56
N TYR A 87 1.79 -5.22 1.18
CA TYR A 87 2.67 -4.19 1.72
C TYR A 87 2.32 -3.83 3.17
N HIS A 88 1.05 -3.82 3.53
CA HIS A 88 0.57 -3.63 4.90
C HIS A 88 1.07 -4.76 5.81
N GLU A 89 0.78 -6.01 5.46
CA GLU A 89 1.15 -7.17 6.27
C GLU A 89 2.67 -7.38 6.32
N ALA A 90 3.39 -7.12 5.22
CA ALA A 90 4.84 -7.20 5.20
C ALA A 90 5.50 -6.11 6.06
N THR A 91 4.85 -4.95 6.22
CA THR A 91 5.31 -3.92 7.15
C THR A 91 5.28 -4.43 8.58
N HIS A 92 4.18 -5.05 9.00
CA HIS A 92 4.09 -5.65 10.34
C HIS A 92 5.15 -6.73 10.55
N ALA A 93 5.33 -7.62 9.57
CA ALA A 93 6.36 -8.66 9.61
C ALA A 93 7.77 -8.05 9.74
N TYR A 94 8.08 -7.02 8.96
CA TYR A 94 9.37 -6.34 9.00
C TYR A 94 9.65 -5.67 10.36
N ILE A 95 8.65 -4.96 10.91
CA ILE A 95 8.76 -4.34 12.24
C ILE A 95 9.02 -5.40 13.32
N SER A 96 8.33 -6.55 13.25
CA SER A 96 8.56 -7.67 14.16
C SER A 96 9.97 -8.24 14.06
N LEU A 97 10.44 -8.52 12.84
CA LEU A 97 11.79 -9.02 12.58
C LEU A 97 12.87 -8.06 13.11
N LYS A 98 12.61 -6.76 13.04
CA LYS A 98 13.53 -5.71 13.47
C LYS A 98 13.20 -5.12 14.84
N LYS A 99 12.34 -5.74 15.65
CA LYS A 99 11.88 -5.21 16.94
C LYS A 99 12.98 -4.86 17.93
N SER A 100 14.12 -5.54 17.84
CA SER A 100 15.29 -5.30 18.71
C SER A 100 16.17 -4.15 18.23
N ALA A 101 16.05 -3.74 16.96
CA ALA A 101 16.87 -2.70 16.35
C ALA A 101 16.58 -1.33 16.99
N PRO A 102 17.61 -0.53 17.32
CA PRO A 102 17.43 0.76 17.97
C PRO A 102 16.50 1.72 17.20
N ALA A 103 16.59 1.72 15.87
CA ALA A 103 15.75 2.56 15.02
C ALA A 103 14.26 2.21 15.13
N VAL A 104 13.91 0.92 15.15
CA VAL A 104 12.51 0.47 15.26
C VAL A 104 11.97 0.76 16.65
N LYS A 105 12.74 0.45 17.72
CA LYS A 105 12.35 0.80 19.10
C LYS A 105 12.08 2.29 19.28
N ALA A 106 12.94 3.14 18.72
CA ALA A 106 12.78 4.59 18.80
C ALA A 106 11.48 5.05 18.11
N ILE A 107 11.19 4.51 16.93
CA ILE A 107 10.01 4.86 16.15
C ILE A 107 8.72 4.38 16.81
N LEU A 108 8.68 3.15 17.35
CA LEU A 108 7.53 2.65 18.08
C LEU A 108 7.23 3.51 19.32
N ARG A 109 8.25 3.85 20.11
CA ARG A 109 8.11 4.74 21.26
C ARG A 109 7.60 6.13 20.89
N ILE A 110 8.10 6.71 19.79
CA ILE A 110 7.61 8.00 19.28
C ILE A 110 6.14 7.90 18.89
N GLY A 111 5.76 6.84 18.19
CA GLY A 111 4.39 6.59 17.79
C GLY A 111 3.46 6.43 18.98
N GLU A 112 3.82 5.61 19.97
CA GLU A 112 3.00 5.36 21.15
C GLU A 112 2.74 6.65 21.93
N ASN A 113 3.77 7.50 22.07
CA ASN A 113 3.62 8.81 22.70
C ASN A 113 2.69 9.73 21.89
N HIS A 114 2.79 9.70 20.56
CA HIS A 114 1.96 10.50 19.66
C HIS A 114 0.48 10.09 19.72
N TYR A 115 0.21 8.78 19.80
CA TYR A 115 -1.16 8.25 19.78
C TYR A 115 -1.77 8.01 21.17
N ARG A 116 -1.02 8.19 22.26
CA ARG A 116 -1.47 7.94 23.64
C ARG A 116 -2.82 8.56 23.98
N THR A 117 -3.11 9.74 23.45
CA THR A 117 -4.35 10.49 23.68
C THR A 117 -5.10 10.78 22.38
N ALA A 118 -4.82 10.02 21.32
CA ALA A 118 -5.47 10.21 20.03
C ALA A 118 -6.99 10.08 20.14
N ARG A 119 -7.68 10.93 19.38
CA ARG A 119 -9.14 10.85 19.25
C ARG A 119 -9.50 9.90 18.12
N LEU A 120 -10.45 9.02 18.39
CA LEU A 120 -10.93 8.04 17.41
C LEU A 120 -12.14 8.57 16.63
N ALA A 121 -12.50 7.87 15.55
CA ALA A 121 -13.65 8.18 14.70
C ALA A 121 -14.95 8.36 15.51
N ASP A 122 -15.13 7.56 16.56
CA ASP A 122 -16.27 7.57 17.49
C ASP A 122 -16.16 8.64 18.61
N ASN A 123 -15.22 9.57 18.52
CA ASN A 123 -14.92 10.66 19.48
C ASN A 123 -14.36 10.25 20.85
N THR A 124 -14.17 8.96 21.09
CA THR A 124 -13.49 8.49 22.30
C THR A 124 -11.97 8.70 22.20
N THR A 125 -11.28 8.51 23.32
CA THR A 125 -9.82 8.51 23.38
C THR A 125 -9.27 7.10 23.18
N ALA A 126 -8.14 7.01 22.49
CA ALA A 126 -7.41 5.76 22.31
C ALA A 126 -6.99 5.14 23.66
N ASN A 127 -7.03 3.82 23.76
CA ASN A 127 -6.53 3.05 24.89
C ASN A 127 -5.50 1.98 24.49
N ASP A 128 -5.28 1.79 23.20
CA ASP A 128 -4.27 0.89 22.63
C ASP A 128 -3.47 1.66 21.58
N ALA A 129 -2.58 2.52 22.06
CA ALA A 129 -1.74 3.35 21.20
C ALA A 129 -0.74 2.51 20.41
N GLU A 130 -0.24 1.40 20.97
CA GLU A 130 0.68 0.48 20.29
C GLU A 130 0.03 -0.08 19.03
N ARG A 131 -1.23 -0.56 19.11
CA ARG A 131 -1.93 -1.03 17.92
C ARG A 131 -2.09 0.08 16.88
N ILE A 132 -2.51 1.28 17.28
CA ILE A 132 -2.66 2.39 16.34
C ILE A 132 -1.34 2.68 15.61
N VAL A 133 -0.19 2.61 16.31
CA VAL A 133 1.13 2.79 15.68
C VAL A 133 1.38 1.73 14.62
N HIS A 134 1.21 0.46 14.98
CA HIS A 134 1.45 -0.65 14.06
C HIS A 134 0.57 -0.53 12.82
N GLU A 135 -0.74 -0.34 13.01
CA GLU A 135 -1.70 -0.19 11.91
C GLU A 135 -1.40 1.07 11.08
N ALA A 136 -1.01 2.19 11.70
CA ALA A 136 -0.66 3.40 10.96
C ALA A 136 0.57 3.19 10.07
N LEU A 137 1.58 2.45 10.52
CA LEU A 137 2.75 2.09 9.71
C LEU A 137 2.34 1.22 8.53
N GLY A 138 1.58 0.14 8.79
CA GLY A 138 1.13 -0.81 7.77
C GLY A 138 0.21 -0.17 6.73
N GLU A 139 -0.83 0.54 7.17
CA GLU A 139 -1.77 1.23 6.29
C GLU A 139 -1.08 2.31 5.46
N TYR A 140 -0.15 3.08 6.05
CA TYR A 140 0.59 4.08 5.29
C TYR A 140 1.38 3.43 4.15
N VAL A 141 2.19 2.41 4.45
CA VAL A 141 3.01 1.72 3.43
C VAL A 141 2.13 1.04 2.38
N GLY A 142 1.09 0.32 2.80
CA GLY A 142 0.14 -0.34 1.91
C GLY A 142 -0.59 0.62 0.99
N HIS A 143 -1.13 1.72 1.53
CA HIS A 143 -1.81 2.76 0.76
C HIS A 143 -0.90 3.37 -0.29
N ARG A 144 0.34 3.73 0.08
CA ARG A 144 1.32 4.31 -0.85
C ARG A 144 1.67 3.35 -2.00
N ALA A 145 1.91 2.07 -1.69
CA ALA A 145 2.19 1.07 -2.71
C ALA A 145 1.00 0.84 -3.66
N SER A 146 -0.21 0.78 -3.09
CA SER A 146 -1.46 0.61 -3.84
C SER A 146 -1.73 1.76 -4.78
N VAL A 147 -1.68 3.01 -4.31
CA VAL A 147 -1.89 4.22 -5.14
C VAL A 147 -0.89 4.29 -6.29
N PHE A 148 0.39 3.97 -6.01
CA PHE A 148 1.42 3.91 -7.05
C PHE A 148 1.08 2.87 -8.12
N TRP A 149 0.65 1.67 -7.70
CA TRP A 149 0.29 0.62 -8.64
C TRP A 149 -0.96 0.96 -9.45
N SER A 150 -2.05 1.37 -8.80
CA SER A 150 -3.29 1.74 -9.47
C SER A 150 -3.07 2.89 -10.47
N THR A 151 -2.16 3.82 -10.17
CA THR A 151 -1.78 4.86 -11.14
C THR A 151 -1.03 4.29 -12.36
N THR A 152 -0.23 3.25 -12.15
CA THR A 152 0.42 2.50 -13.24
C THR A 152 -0.64 1.81 -14.12
N GLU A 153 -1.64 1.19 -13.51
CA GLU A 153 -2.77 0.57 -14.21
C GLU A 153 -3.61 1.60 -14.97
N ASP A 154 -3.96 2.73 -14.35
CA ASP A 154 -4.73 3.80 -14.97
C ASP A 154 -4.05 4.33 -16.23
N LEU A 155 -2.73 4.50 -16.20
CA LEU A 155 -1.95 4.92 -17.36
C LEU A 155 -1.96 3.85 -18.46
N ALA A 156 -1.87 2.57 -18.10
CA ALA A 156 -1.96 1.47 -19.06
C ALA A 156 -3.37 1.37 -19.67
N ILE A 157 -4.42 1.53 -18.86
CA ILE A 157 -5.82 1.57 -19.30
C ILE A 157 -6.03 2.75 -20.26
N ALA A 158 -5.52 3.93 -19.93
CA ALA A 158 -5.57 5.09 -20.81
C ALA A 158 -4.86 4.81 -22.14
N SER A 159 -3.71 4.13 -22.12
CA SER A 159 -3.01 3.72 -23.33
C SER A 159 -3.78 2.70 -24.17
N MET A 160 -4.46 1.73 -23.55
CA MET A 160 -5.28 0.75 -24.27
C MET A 160 -6.55 1.36 -24.87
N ARG A 161 -7.14 2.35 -24.19
CA ARG A 161 -8.37 3.04 -24.59
C ARG A 161 -8.14 4.23 -25.50
N LYS A 162 -6.88 4.58 -25.80
CA LYS A 162 -6.58 5.73 -26.65
C LYS A 162 -7.28 5.56 -28.01
N PRO A 163 -7.91 6.62 -28.56
CA PRO A 163 -8.55 6.56 -29.86
C PRO A 163 -7.58 6.01 -30.91
N LYS A 164 -8.06 5.06 -31.70
CA LYS A 164 -7.37 4.58 -32.88
C LYS A 164 -7.83 5.41 -34.09
N ASP A 165 -7.00 5.48 -35.12
CA ASP A 165 -7.35 6.03 -36.43
C ASP A 165 -7.56 7.55 -36.49
N GLY A 166 -6.77 8.33 -35.73
CA GLY A 166 -6.74 9.79 -35.85
C GLY A 166 -8.01 10.53 -35.41
N LYS A 167 -8.96 9.82 -34.79
CA LYS A 167 -10.18 10.43 -34.23
C LYS A 167 -9.86 11.18 -32.95
N PRO A 168 -10.45 12.37 -32.73
CA PRO A 168 -10.26 13.07 -31.48
C PRO A 168 -10.83 12.25 -30.30
N PRO A 169 -10.11 12.15 -29.18
CA PRO A 169 -10.64 11.58 -27.95
C PRO A 169 -11.92 12.28 -27.50
N GLY A 170 -12.93 11.49 -27.11
CA GLY A 170 -14.14 12.00 -26.50
C GLY A 170 -13.88 12.63 -25.12
N LEU A 171 -14.80 13.46 -24.65
CA LEU A 171 -14.70 14.18 -23.37
C LEU A 171 -14.41 13.25 -22.18
N VAL A 172 -15.06 12.08 -22.15
CA VAL A 172 -14.88 11.06 -21.10
C VAL A 172 -13.43 10.58 -21.00
N PHE A 173 -12.75 10.40 -22.13
CA PHE A 173 -11.36 9.98 -22.14
C PHE A 173 -10.44 11.08 -21.59
N TRP A 174 -10.72 12.35 -21.95
CA TRP A 174 -9.96 13.48 -21.43
C TRP A 174 -10.14 13.67 -19.93
N ASP A 175 -11.35 13.55 -19.42
CA ASP A 175 -11.62 13.69 -18.00
C ASP A 175 -10.92 12.59 -17.20
N MET A 176 -10.95 11.35 -17.70
CA MET A 176 -10.15 10.25 -17.16
C MET A 176 -8.65 10.59 -17.15
N LEU A 177 -8.08 10.99 -18.29
CA LEU A 177 -6.65 11.30 -18.38
C LEU A 177 -6.26 12.46 -17.44
N ARG A 178 -7.03 13.55 -17.38
CA ARG A 178 -6.76 14.67 -16.46
C ARG A 178 -6.94 14.32 -14.98
N ALA A 179 -7.75 13.32 -14.68
CA ALA A 179 -7.95 12.87 -13.31
C ALA A 179 -6.73 12.11 -12.75
N ILE A 180 -5.95 11.41 -13.59
CA ILE A 180 -4.85 10.55 -13.13
C ILE A 180 -3.85 11.30 -12.22
N PRO A 181 -3.22 12.43 -12.63
CA PRO A 181 -2.27 13.12 -11.76
C PRO A 181 -2.92 13.66 -10.48
N LYS A 182 -4.14 14.21 -10.60
CA LYS A 182 -4.88 14.79 -9.48
C LYS A 182 -5.26 13.74 -8.44
N THR A 183 -5.68 12.55 -8.89
CA THR A 183 -6.00 11.43 -8.02
C THR A 183 -4.75 10.95 -7.30
N TYR A 184 -3.63 10.75 -8.01
CA TYR A 184 -2.37 10.38 -7.38
C TYR A 184 -1.96 11.38 -6.28
N ASP A 185 -1.89 12.67 -6.61
CA ASP A 185 -1.45 13.70 -5.66
C ASP A 185 -2.39 13.82 -4.45
N ARG A 186 -3.71 13.71 -4.67
CA ARG A 186 -4.72 13.70 -3.60
C ARG A 186 -4.53 12.50 -2.67
N GLU A 187 -4.42 11.30 -3.22
CA GLU A 187 -4.28 10.07 -2.42
C GLU A 187 -2.93 10.02 -1.69
N MET A 188 -1.85 10.48 -2.32
CA MET A 188 -0.55 10.67 -1.68
C MET A 188 -0.56 11.76 -0.60
N GLY A 189 -1.54 12.67 -0.66
CA GLY A 189 -1.84 13.69 0.33
C GLY A 189 -2.52 13.16 1.61
N LYS A 190 -3.01 11.92 1.64
CA LYS A 190 -3.64 11.34 2.85
C LYS A 190 -2.67 11.35 4.04
N ARG A 191 -3.18 11.65 5.24
CA ARG A 191 -2.37 11.80 6.47
C ARG A 191 -2.86 10.99 7.65
N VAL A 192 -4.09 10.51 7.65
CA VAL A 192 -4.67 9.77 8.77
C VAL A 192 -4.64 8.28 8.44
N PHE A 193 -4.00 7.53 9.32
CA PHE A 193 -3.77 6.09 9.22
C PHE A 193 -3.76 5.49 10.62
N GLY A 194 -4.18 4.23 10.72
CA GLY A 194 -4.22 3.44 11.93
C GLY A 194 -5.60 3.38 12.57
N TYR A 195 -5.83 2.29 13.27
CA TYR A 195 -7.05 2.05 14.04
C TYR A 195 -6.70 1.28 15.31
N GLN A 196 -7.68 1.18 16.21
CA GLN A 196 -7.65 0.20 17.29
C GLN A 196 -8.90 -0.66 17.27
N ASN A 197 -8.80 -1.84 17.88
CA ASN A 197 -9.95 -2.72 18.07
C ASN A 197 -10.75 -2.31 19.32
N LYS A 198 -12.06 -2.48 19.24
CA LYS A 198 -13.04 -2.19 20.29
C LYS A 198 -14.17 -3.23 20.31
N GLY A 199 -14.92 -3.21 21.40
CA GLY A 199 -16.01 -4.15 21.66
C GLY A 199 -15.52 -5.43 22.33
N LEU A 200 -16.47 -6.28 22.74
CA LEU A 200 -16.20 -7.61 23.27
C LEU A 200 -15.39 -8.39 22.22
N PHE A 201 -14.23 -8.92 22.63
CA PHE A 201 -13.29 -9.65 21.77
C PHE A 201 -12.70 -8.85 20.59
N GLY A 202 -12.73 -7.51 20.62
CA GLY A 202 -12.05 -6.68 19.61
C GLY A 202 -12.67 -6.73 18.21
N GLN A 203 -13.97 -7.00 18.10
CA GLN A 203 -14.66 -7.23 16.81
C GLN A 203 -14.84 -5.97 15.95
N ARG A 204 -14.65 -4.76 16.51
CA ARG A 204 -14.85 -3.50 15.80
C ARG A 204 -13.55 -2.73 15.68
N GLN A 205 -13.11 -2.46 14.46
CA GLN A 205 -12.04 -1.52 14.18
C GLN A 205 -12.59 -0.08 14.26
N VAL A 206 -11.87 0.80 14.94
CA VAL A 206 -12.19 2.24 15.01
C VAL A 206 -10.94 3.03 14.68
N GLU A 207 -10.99 3.72 13.53
CA GLU A 207 -9.89 4.55 13.02
C GLU A 207 -9.54 5.69 13.96
N THR A 208 -8.27 6.08 13.96
CA THR A 208 -7.83 7.33 14.56
C THR A 208 -8.25 8.53 13.69
N LYS A 209 -8.42 9.70 14.30
CA LYS A 209 -8.51 11.00 13.60
C LYS A 209 -7.16 11.72 13.57
N THR A 210 -6.20 11.24 14.35
CA THR A 210 -4.89 11.88 14.50
C THR A 210 -4.01 11.56 13.29
N PRO A 211 -3.44 12.57 12.61
CA PRO A 211 -2.50 12.35 11.51
C PRO A 211 -1.29 11.51 11.94
N ILE A 212 -0.71 10.76 11.01
CA ILE A 212 0.53 10.03 11.20
C ILE A 212 1.65 10.99 11.62
N ALA A 213 2.38 10.63 12.68
CA ALA A 213 3.50 11.42 13.13
C ALA A 213 4.57 11.55 12.02
N GLY A 214 5.12 12.74 11.84
CA GLY A 214 6.12 12.99 10.78
C GLY A 214 7.31 12.03 10.84
N LYS A 215 7.78 11.68 12.04
CA LYS A 215 8.86 10.69 12.22
C LYS A 215 8.48 9.27 11.84
N LEU A 216 7.22 8.86 12.01
CA LEU A 216 6.73 7.57 11.52
C LEU A 216 6.66 7.58 9.99
N LYS A 217 6.14 8.66 9.40
CA LYS A 217 6.12 8.86 7.95
C LYS A 217 7.53 8.79 7.35
N GLU A 218 8.47 9.56 7.88
CA GLU A 218 9.87 9.57 7.45
C GLU A 218 10.51 8.19 7.55
N PHE A 219 10.21 7.43 8.61
CA PHE A 219 10.67 6.06 8.76
C PHE A 219 10.10 5.16 7.68
N CYS A 220 8.79 5.18 7.45
CA CYS A 220 8.15 4.40 6.39
C CYS A 220 8.74 4.76 5.02
N ASP A 221 8.79 6.05 4.68
CA ASP A 221 9.29 6.53 3.40
C ASP A 221 10.72 6.08 3.15
N ARG A 222 11.61 6.26 4.14
CA ARG A 222 13.04 6.00 3.97
C ARG A 222 13.40 4.52 4.09
N VAL A 223 12.84 3.83 5.08
CA VAL A 223 13.29 2.49 5.48
C VAL A 223 12.49 1.39 4.79
N ILE A 224 11.19 1.58 4.62
CA ILE A 224 10.30 0.56 4.06
C ILE A 224 10.06 0.84 2.58
N LEU A 225 9.65 2.07 2.25
CA LEU A 225 9.38 2.49 0.87
C LEU A 225 10.64 2.90 0.11
N GLU A 226 11.81 2.88 0.75
CA GLU A 226 13.12 3.10 0.13
C GLU A 226 13.24 4.43 -0.64
N ASN A 227 12.43 5.44 -0.28
CA ASN A 227 12.20 6.69 -1.02
C ASN A 227 11.78 6.49 -2.48
N SER A 228 11.26 5.31 -2.83
CA SER A 228 10.93 4.91 -4.22
C SER A 228 9.58 5.44 -4.70
N ILE A 229 8.70 5.88 -3.78
CA ILE A 229 7.36 6.39 -4.08
C ILE A 229 7.26 7.88 -3.73
N PRO A 230 7.46 8.81 -4.69
CA PRO A 230 7.31 10.25 -4.48
C PRO A 230 5.87 10.69 -4.16
N ASP A 231 5.72 11.76 -3.38
CA ASP A 231 4.40 12.35 -3.04
C ASP A 231 3.68 13.04 -4.21
N GLN A 232 4.38 13.30 -5.32
CA GLN A 232 3.87 14.10 -6.43
C GLN A 232 4.01 13.32 -7.74
N PHE A 233 2.94 13.30 -8.53
CA PHE A 233 2.89 12.60 -9.82
C PHE A 233 4.02 13.06 -10.75
N THR A 234 4.26 14.37 -10.78
CA THR A 234 5.30 15.01 -11.61
C THR A 234 6.73 14.59 -11.25
N ARG A 235 6.94 14.00 -10.07
CA ARG A 235 8.24 13.47 -9.63
C ARG A 235 8.46 12.01 -10.00
N VAL A 236 7.46 11.33 -10.55
CA VAL A 236 7.56 9.93 -10.98
C VAL A 236 7.74 9.86 -12.48
N LYS A 237 8.99 9.75 -12.96
CA LYS A 237 9.30 9.69 -14.40
C LYS A 237 8.49 8.62 -15.13
N ARG A 238 8.33 7.45 -14.50
CA ARG A 238 7.55 6.31 -15.01
C ARG A 238 6.07 6.66 -15.23
N PHE A 239 5.56 7.71 -14.59
CA PHE A 239 4.21 8.22 -14.84
C PHE A 239 4.22 9.38 -15.83
N THR A 240 5.13 10.34 -15.65
CA THR A 240 5.16 11.53 -16.51
C THR A 240 5.44 11.22 -17.97
N ASP A 241 6.30 10.25 -18.26
CA ASP A 241 6.69 9.91 -19.63
C ASP A 241 5.53 9.28 -20.42
N PRO A 242 4.87 8.20 -19.96
CA PRO A 242 3.69 7.67 -20.65
C PRO A 242 2.53 8.67 -20.65
N TYR A 243 2.33 9.46 -19.59
CA TYR A 243 1.31 10.50 -19.57
C TYR A 243 1.52 11.55 -20.67
N ARG A 244 2.75 12.05 -20.82
CA ARG A 244 3.10 12.98 -21.89
C ARG A 244 2.95 12.37 -23.27
N ALA A 245 3.31 11.09 -23.43
CA ALA A 245 3.10 10.38 -24.69
C ALA A 245 1.60 10.31 -25.05
N LEU A 246 0.76 9.95 -24.08
CA LEU A 246 -0.70 9.95 -24.25
C LEU A 246 -1.23 11.33 -24.63
N CYS A 247 -0.75 12.39 -23.98
CA CYS A 247 -1.15 13.76 -24.31
C CYS A 247 -0.69 14.21 -25.72
N LYS A 248 0.53 13.87 -26.13
CA LYS A 248 1.09 14.26 -27.44
C LYS A 248 0.39 13.58 -28.60
N ASP A 249 0.08 12.29 -28.45
CA ASP A 249 -0.59 11.48 -29.48
C ASP A 249 -2.00 12.01 -29.83
N LEU A 250 -2.58 12.89 -28.99
CA LEU A 250 -3.95 13.40 -29.13
C LEU A 250 -4.04 14.79 -29.76
N ALA A 251 -2.96 15.24 -30.41
CA ALA A 251 -2.86 16.38 -31.34
C ALA A 251 -3.90 17.50 -31.12
N GLY A 252 -3.61 18.45 -30.21
CA GLY A 252 -4.40 19.68 -30.12
C GLY A 252 -4.32 20.47 -28.81
N PHE A 253 -3.73 19.93 -27.75
CA PHE A 253 -3.66 20.63 -26.45
C PHE A 253 -2.29 20.47 -25.78
N ASN A 254 -1.77 21.59 -25.26
CA ASN A 254 -0.70 21.56 -24.27
C ASN A 254 -1.27 20.99 -22.97
N CYS A 255 -1.01 19.71 -22.69
CA CYS A 255 -1.17 19.17 -21.34
C CYS A 255 -0.15 19.86 -20.44
N ILE A 256 -0.61 20.86 -19.68
CA ILE A 256 0.18 21.45 -18.61
C ILE A 256 0.09 20.48 -17.42
N LEU A 257 1.24 19.88 -17.07
CA LEU A 257 1.44 19.13 -15.83
C LEU A 257 1.59 20.09 -14.66
#